data_AF-A0A6A4XD33-F1
#
_entry.id   AF-A0A6A4XD33-F1
#
_cell.length_a   1.000
_cell.length_b   1.000
_cell.length_c   1.000
_cell.angle_alpha   90.00
_cell.angle_beta   90.00
_cell.angle_gamma   90.00
#
_symmetry.space_group_name_H-M   'P 1'
#
loop_
_entity.id
_entity.type
_entity.pdbx_description
1 polymer ?
#
loop_
_entity_poly.entity_id
_entity_poly.type
_entity_poly.pdbx_seq_one_letter_code
_entity_poly.pdbx_strand_id
1 'polypeptide(L)'
;MESAMIHPVDTLPRYGLAHTKPMSSFKQIAPLQDLHAHGFAFLGENHYIRSGYRVHYSTSDCIHSLFELHNETWNVWTHVVGSLAFATLLAMELVTGMGTLDGLYVERWPLCLYLGSVSVCFALSATYHLMYVQDAATASVYLRLDYAGILVLIFGGAVPMLHITFSCSPPLQTFYVGLASAVSCAAFVATFLPAFTTS
;
A
#
# COMPACT_ATOMS: atom_id res chain seq x y z
N MET A 1 57.16 38.83 -0.43
CA MET A 1 55.99 39.44 0.25
C MET A 1 54.75 38.96 -0.48
N GLU A 2 54.47 37.66 -0.46
CA GLU A 2 53.86 36.93 0.66
C GLU A 2 52.43 37.43 0.92
N SER A 3 51.47 36.72 0.34
CA SER A 3 50.12 36.61 0.91
C SER A 3 49.56 35.26 0.49
N ALA A 4 49.47 34.36 1.47
CA ALA A 4 48.90 33.04 1.36
C ALA A 4 47.36 33.09 1.49
N MET A 5 46.73 32.11 0.85
CA MET A 5 45.41 31.48 1.10
C MET A 5 44.54 32.01 2.26
N ILE A 6 43.22 32.05 2.03
CA ILE A 6 42.23 31.22 2.73
C ILE A 6 40.97 31.12 1.83
N HIS A 7 40.66 29.91 1.35
CA HIS A 7 39.37 29.54 0.79
C HIS A 7 38.37 29.32 1.93
N PRO A 8 37.08 29.71 1.81
CA PRO A 8 36.09 29.46 2.84
C PRO A 8 35.54 28.03 2.70
N VAL A 9 36.32 27.04 3.10
CA VAL A 9 35.86 25.65 3.30
C VAL A 9 36.45 25.15 4.62
N ASP A 10 36.13 25.80 5.74
CA ASP A 10 36.67 25.40 7.06
C ASP A 10 35.77 25.81 8.25
N THR A 11 34.46 25.62 8.15
CA THR A 11 33.56 25.70 9.33
C THR A 11 32.44 24.66 9.28
N LEU A 12 32.80 23.37 9.16
CA LEU A 12 31.93 22.28 9.61
C LEU A 12 32.48 21.76 10.96
N PRO A 13 31.64 21.66 12.02
CA PRO A 13 32.10 21.11 13.28
C PRO A 13 32.55 19.67 13.06
N ARG A 14 33.80 19.36 13.43
CA ARG A 14 34.29 17.98 13.55
C ARG A 14 33.52 17.31 14.69
N TYR A 15 32.34 16.78 14.38
CA TYR A 15 31.69 15.81 15.24
C TYR A 15 32.65 14.63 15.36
N GLY A 16 33.04 14.37 16.61
CA GLY A 16 33.99 13.33 16.96
C GLY A 16 33.60 12.00 16.35
N LEU A 17 34.63 11.19 16.11
CA LEU A 17 34.52 9.75 15.87
C LEU A 17 33.61 9.15 16.93
N ALA A 18 32.32 9.04 16.62
CA ALA A 18 31.42 8.18 17.33
C ALA A 18 32.00 6.78 17.17
N HIS A 19 32.38 6.16 18.28
CA HIS A 19 32.52 4.72 18.34
C HIS A 19 31.29 4.11 17.68
N THR A 20 31.43 3.64 16.44
CA THR A 20 30.40 2.87 15.77
C THR A 20 30.35 1.55 16.52
N LYS A 21 29.48 1.48 17.53
CA LYS A 21 29.09 0.20 18.11
C LYS A 21 28.65 -0.66 16.91
N PRO A 22 29.21 -1.87 16.72
CA PRO A 22 28.80 -2.72 15.61
C PRO A 22 27.28 -2.87 15.69
N MET A 23 26.60 -2.39 14.67
CA MET A 23 25.16 -2.34 14.68
C MET A 23 24.62 -3.76 14.59
N SER A 24 23.73 -4.08 15.50
CA SER A 24 23.11 -5.39 15.60
C SER A 24 22.33 -5.68 14.31
N SER A 25 22.71 -6.72 13.59
CA SER A 25 21.93 -7.26 12.46
C SER A 25 20.74 -8.13 12.92
N PHE A 26 20.44 -8.14 14.22
CA PHE A 26 19.33 -8.92 14.77
C PHE A 26 18.01 -8.18 14.62
N LYS A 27 16.92 -8.96 14.47
CA LYS A 27 15.54 -8.50 14.50
C LYS A 27 15.30 -7.58 15.70
N GLN A 28 14.79 -6.38 15.47
CA GLN A 28 14.48 -5.44 16.55
C GLN A 28 13.42 -4.40 16.15
N ILE A 29 12.78 -3.80 17.16
CA ILE A 29 11.97 -2.59 17.00
C ILE A 29 12.84 -1.37 17.32
N ALA A 30 13.03 -0.49 16.35
CA ALA A 30 13.92 0.65 16.43
C ALA A 30 13.18 2.00 16.54
N PRO A 31 13.82 3.02 17.15
CA PRO A 31 13.38 4.41 17.05
C PRO A 31 13.77 5.03 15.69
N LEU A 32 13.07 6.10 15.29
CA LEU A 32 13.27 6.80 14.01
C LEU A 32 14.73 7.21 13.77
N GLN A 33 15.39 7.71 14.82
CA GLN A 33 16.76 8.23 14.74
C GLN A 33 17.80 7.16 14.36
N ASP A 34 17.50 5.89 14.62
CA ASP A 34 18.44 4.78 14.38
C ASP A 34 18.26 4.18 12.97
N LEU A 35 17.20 4.52 12.25
CA LEU A 35 16.88 3.90 10.95
C LEU A 35 17.96 4.12 9.90
N HIS A 36 18.47 5.35 9.80
CA HIS A 36 19.54 5.68 8.84
C HIS A 36 20.77 4.82 9.11
N ALA A 37 21.16 4.72 10.38
CA ALA A 37 22.34 3.96 10.78
C ALA A 37 22.19 2.45 10.46
N HIS A 38 20.97 1.90 10.50
CA HIS A 38 20.70 0.50 10.12
C HIS A 38 20.51 0.29 8.60
N GLY A 39 20.48 1.34 7.78
CA GLY A 39 20.19 1.25 6.35
C GLY A 39 18.68 1.15 6.01
N PHE A 40 17.80 1.49 6.96
CA PHE A 40 16.34 1.44 6.82
C PHE A 40 15.71 2.84 6.78
N ALA A 41 16.44 3.83 6.25
CA ALA A 41 15.96 5.22 6.16
C ALA A 41 14.62 5.35 5.40
N PHE A 42 14.37 4.48 4.43
CA PHE A 42 13.14 4.42 3.64
C PHE A 42 11.87 4.13 4.47
N LEU A 43 12.00 3.59 5.70
CA LEU A 43 10.87 3.39 6.60
C LEU A 43 10.44 4.70 7.29
N GLY A 44 11.34 5.67 7.39
CA GLY A 44 11.20 6.87 8.22
C GLY A 44 10.61 8.09 7.50
N GLU A 45 9.68 7.90 6.57
CA GLU A 45 9.12 9.02 5.78
C GLU A 45 8.38 10.05 6.64
N ASN A 46 7.68 9.59 7.69
CA ASN A 46 6.94 10.45 8.60
C ASN A 46 7.74 10.76 9.87
N HIS A 47 8.33 11.96 9.95
CA HIS A 47 9.16 12.38 11.09
C HIS A 47 8.41 12.52 12.42
N TYR A 48 7.07 12.51 12.41
CA TYR A 48 6.26 12.56 13.64
C TYR A 48 6.17 11.20 14.33
N ILE A 49 6.40 10.09 13.62
CA ILE A 49 6.46 8.75 14.22
C ILE A 49 7.88 8.54 14.76
N ARG A 50 8.02 8.55 16.09
CA ARG A 50 9.35 8.55 16.73
C ARG A 50 9.91 7.15 17.01
N SER A 51 9.06 6.12 17.01
CA SER A 51 9.46 4.74 17.34
C SER A 51 8.46 3.71 16.84
N GLY A 52 8.84 2.43 16.96
CA GLY A 52 7.97 1.31 16.60
C GLY A 52 8.32 0.67 15.25
N TYR A 53 9.43 1.07 14.64
CA TYR A 53 9.84 0.58 13.32
C TYR A 53 10.46 -0.81 13.41
N ARG A 54 9.98 -1.74 12.59
CA ARG A 54 10.52 -3.09 12.49
C ARG A 54 11.78 -3.08 11.60
N VAL A 55 12.91 -3.55 12.12
CA VAL A 55 14.22 -3.53 11.45
C VAL A 55 14.84 -4.93 11.49
N HIS A 56 15.45 -5.35 10.37
CA HIS A 56 16.00 -6.70 10.17
C HIS A 56 14.96 -7.84 10.29
N TYR A 57 13.73 -7.59 9.85
CA TYR A 57 12.68 -8.62 9.82
C TYR A 57 12.77 -9.44 8.55
N SER A 58 12.85 -10.76 8.68
CA SER A 58 12.64 -11.67 7.54
C SER A 58 11.15 -11.71 7.14
N THR A 59 10.84 -12.33 6.00
CA THR A 59 9.44 -12.62 5.62
C THR A 59 8.66 -13.34 6.73
N SER A 60 9.28 -14.33 7.38
CA SER A 60 8.65 -15.07 8.48
C SER A 60 8.39 -14.16 9.69
N ASP A 61 9.36 -13.33 10.04
CA ASP A 61 9.21 -12.36 11.13
C ASP A 61 8.10 -11.35 10.82
N CYS A 62 7.96 -10.91 9.57
CA CYS A 62 6.86 -10.03 9.14
C CYS A 62 5.50 -10.71 9.40
N ILE A 63 5.33 -11.97 9.01
CA ILE A 63 4.09 -12.72 9.27
C ILE A 63 3.82 -12.83 10.77
N HIS A 64 4.82 -13.20 11.57
CA HIS A 64 4.69 -13.31 13.02
C HIS A 64 4.39 -11.95 13.68
N SER A 65 4.88 -10.85 13.10
CA SER A 65 4.67 -9.51 13.62
C SER A 65 3.22 -9.02 13.54
N LEU A 66 2.33 -9.76 12.87
CA LEU A 66 0.89 -9.53 12.93
C LEU A 66 0.36 -9.48 14.38
N PHE A 67 1.02 -10.20 15.28
CA PHE A 67 0.71 -10.25 16.71
C PHE A 67 1.72 -9.48 17.59
N GLU A 68 2.57 -8.64 16.98
CA GLU A 68 3.56 -7.79 17.65
C GLU A 68 3.10 -6.32 17.57
N LEU A 69 3.37 -5.53 18.62
CA LEU A 69 3.04 -4.10 18.62
C LEU A 69 4.15 -3.29 17.95
N HIS A 70 3.80 -2.56 16.89
CA HIS A 70 4.70 -1.74 16.09
C HIS A 70 3.94 -0.54 15.50
N ASN A 71 4.66 0.37 14.84
CA ASN A 71 4.07 1.60 14.29
C ASN A 71 2.97 1.35 13.23
N GLU A 72 3.02 0.20 12.58
CA GLU A 72 2.08 -0.22 11.52
C GLU A 72 0.96 -1.16 12.01
N THR A 73 0.88 -1.51 13.29
CA THR A 73 -0.05 -2.56 13.76
C THR A 73 -1.50 -2.24 13.38
N TRP A 74 -1.94 -1.01 13.61
CA TRP A 74 -3.31 -0.61 13.29
C TRP A 74 -3.56 -0.56 11.79
N ASN A 75 -2.59 -0.10 10.99
CA ASN A 75 -2.70 -0.11 9.53
C ASN A 75 -2.92 -1.55 9.02
N VAL A 76 -2.12 -2.52 9.50
CA VAL A 76 -2.31 -3.92 9.12
C VAL A 76 -3.70 -4.42 9.55
N TRP A 77 -4.07 -4.24 10.83
CA TRP A 77 -5.31 -4.83 11.37
C TRP A 77 -6.58 -4.23 10.76
N THR A 78 -6.64 -2.92 10.51
CA THR A 78 -7.82 -2.30 9.88
C THR A 78 -8.05 -2.86 8.48
N HIS A 79 -6.98 -3.07 7.72
CA HIS A 79 -7.05 -3.63 6.36
C HIS A 79 -7.32 -5.14 6.37
N VAL A 80 -6.74 -5.93 7.29
CA VAL A 80 -7.05 -7.36 7.43
C VAL A 80 -8.53 -7.57 7.77
N VAL A 81 -9.04 -6.87 8.77
CA VAL A 81 -10.44 -6.98 9.19
C VAL A 81 -11.38 -6.55 8.06
N GLY A 82 -11.08 -5.45 7.38
CA GLY A 82 -11.82 -5.01 6.21
C GLY A 82 -11.84 -6.07 5.10
N SER A 83 -10.67 -6.60 4.74
CA SER A 83 -10.54 -7.61 3.68
C SER A 83 -11.39 -8.84 3.96
N LEU A 84 -11.34 -9.36 5.20
CA LEU A 84 -12.12 -10.53 5.62
C LEU A 84 -13.63 -10.25 5.65
N ALA A 85 -14.04 -9.06 6.11
CA ALA A 85 -15.45 -8.67 6.15
C ALA A 85 -16.05 -8.64 4.74
N PHE A 86 -15.39 -7.96 3.80
CA PHE A 86 -15.87 -7.88 2.41
C PHE A 86 -15.74 -9.21 1.65
N ALA A 87 -14.71 -10.02 1.93
CA ALA A 87 -14.62 -11.38 1.39
C ALA A 87 -15.77 -12.27 1.88
N THR A 88 -16.16 -12.14 3.16
CA THR A 88 -17.29 -12.88 3.74
C THR A 88 -18.59 -12.46 3.10
N LEU A 89 -18.82 -11.15 2.91
CA LEU A 89 -19.99 -10.63 2.20
C LEU A 89 -20.05 -11.14 0.76
N LEU A 90 -18.91 -11.16 0.05
CA LEU A 90 -18.83 -11.72 -1.30
C LEU A 90 -19.17 -13.21 -1.31
N ALA A 91 -18.61 -13.99 -0.38
CA ALA A 91 -18.88 -15.42 -0.27
C ALA A 91 -20.36 -15.69 0.03
N MET A 92 -20.96 -14.92 0.95
CA MET A 92 -22.40 -14.97 1.21
C MET A 92 -23.19 -14.66 -0.05
N GLU A 93 -22.87 -13.57 -0.75
CA GLU A 93 -23.57 -13.17 -1.98
C GLU A 93 -23.47 -14.23 -3.08
N LEU A 94 -22.34 -14.92 -3.21
CA LEU A 94 -22.15 -16.02 -4.17
C LEU A 94 -22.90 -17.30 -3.76
N VAL A 95 -23.02 -17.59 -2.46
CA VAL A 95 -23.65 -18.82 -1.95
C VAL A 95 -25.17 -18.68 -1.83
N THR A 96 -25.65 -17.62 -1.18
CA THR A 96 -27.08 -17.36 -0.94
C THR A 96 -27.76 -16.76 -2.15
N GLY A 97 -26.98 -16.46 -3.18
CA GLY A 97 -27.40 -15.63 -4.29
C GLY A 97 -28.32 -16.23 -5.33
N MET A 98 -28.61 -17.51 -5.20
CA MET A 98 -29.55 -18.20 -6.06
C MET A 98 -30.98 -17.92 -5.55
N GLY A 99 -31.56 -16.80 -5.98
CA GLY A 99 -32.95 -16.48 -5.66
C GLY A 99 -33.51 -15.35 -6.51
N THR A 100 -34.62 -15.62 -7.19
CA THR A 100 -35.50 -14.60 -7.78
C THR A 100 -36.26 -13.89 -6.67
N LEU A 101 -36.06 -12.58 -6.51
CA LEU A 101 -36.96 -11.74 -5.71
C LEU A 101 -38.15 -11.37 -6.60
N ASP A 102 -39.35 -11.84 -6.24
CA ASP A 102 -40.62 -11.48 -6.89
C ASP A 102 -40.65 -11.61 -8.44
N GLY A 103 -39.94 -12.61 -8.98
CA GLY A 103 -39.87 -12.85 -10.42
C GLY A 103 -39.06 -11.84 -11.23
N LEU A 104 -38.43 -10.86 -10.57
CA LEU A 104 -37.49 -9.91 -11.18
C LEU A 104 -36.08 -10.48 -11.14
N TYR A 105 -35.45 -10.59 -12.31
CA TYR A 105 -34.04 -10.92 -12.42
C TYR A 105 -33.21 -9.70 -12.03
N VAL A 106 -32.53 -9.77 -10.89
CA VAL A 106 -31.59 -8.74 -10.44
C VAL A 106 -30.17 -9.20 -10.79
N GLU A 107 -29.46 -8.40 -11.58
CA GLU A 107 -28.06 -8.65 -11.88
C GLU A 107 -27.19 -8.48 -10.63
N ARG A 108 -26.48 -9.55 -10.25
CA ARG A 108 -25.68 -9.61 -9.01
C ARG A 108 -24.19 -9.37 -9.23
N TRP A 109 -23.73 -9.53 -10.47
CA TRP A 109 -22.34 -9.24 -10.84
C TRP A 109 -21.86 -7.83 -10.43
N PRO A 110 -22.68 -6.75 -10.43
CA PRO A 110 -22.19 -5.43 -10.02
C PRO A 110 -21.80 -5.40 -8.54
N LEU A 111 -22.59 -6.06 -7.68
CA LEU A 111 -22.30 -6.18 -6.26
C LEU A 111 -21.08 -7.08 -6.03
N CYS A 112 -21.00 -8.24 -6.71
CA CYS A 112 -19.85 -9.13 -6.61
C CYS A 112 -18.54 -8.45 -7.03
N LEU A 113 -18.57 -7.66 -8.11
CA LEU A 113 -17.42 -6.91 -8.59
C LEU A 113 -16.95 -5.88 -7.55
N TYR A 114 -17.87 -5.14 -6.95
CA TYR A 114 -17.57 -4.16 -5.91
C TYR A 114 -17.01 -4.81 -4.64
N LEU A 115 -17.68 -5.84 -4.11
CA LEU A 115 -17.23 -6.53 -2.89
C LEU A 115 -15.86 -7.18 -3.09
N GLY A 116 -15.64 -7.80 -4.25
CA GLY A 116 -14.36 -8.36 -4.63
C GLY A 116 -13.26 -7.31 -4.74
N SER A 117 -13.54 -6.16 -5.36
CA SER A 117 -12.53 -5.10 -5.51
C SER A 117 -12.13 -4.46 -4.19
N VAL A 118 -13.09 -4.22 -3.27
CA VAL A 118 -12.80 -3.75 -1.90
C VAL A 118 -11.95 -4.76 -1.14
N SER A 119 -12.31 -6.05 -1.19
CA SER A 119 -11.58 -7.11 -0.49
C SER A 119 -10.13 -7.23 -0.97
N VAL A 120 -9.91 -7.17 -2.29
CA VAL A 120 -8.57 -7.19 -2.90
C VAL A 120 -7.76 -5.95 -2.53
N CYS A 121 -8.35 -4.75 -2.60
CA CYS A 121 -7.67 -3.51 -2.20
C CYS A 121 -7.16 -3.59 -0.75
N PHE A 122 -8.02 -4.01 0.18
CA PHE A 122 -7.62 -4.16 1.56
C PHE A 122 -6.60 -5.27 1.80
N ALA A 123 -6.67 -6.39 1.06
CA ALA A 123 -5.67 -7.45 1.15
C ALA A 123 -4.28 -6.97 0.70
N LEU A 124 -4.22 -6.22 -0.41
CA LEU A 124 -2.96 -5.67 -0.95
C LEU A 124 -2.37 -4.64 0.02
N SER A 125 -3.20 -3.77 0.59
CA SER A 125 -2.77 -2.79 1.60
C SER A 125 -2.25 -3.44 2.88
N ALA A 126 -2.98 -4.43 3.42
CA ALA A 126 -2.53 -5.20 4.57
C ALA A 126 -1.18 -5.89 4.30
N THR A 127 -1.01 -6.44 3.10
CA THR A 127 0.24 -7.07 2.68
C THR A 127 1.38 -6.05 2.62
N TYR A 128 1.13 -4.85 2.08
CA TYR A 128 2.11 -3.77 2.06
C TYR A 128 2.57 -3.41 3.47
N HIS A 129 1.65 -3.01 4.34
CA HIS A 129 1.98 -2.58 5.71
C HIS A 129 2.67 -3.70 6.51
N LEU A 130 2.39 -4.97 6.22
CA LEU A 130 3.04 -6.09 6.90
C LEU A 130 4.46 -6.35 6.37
N MET A 131 4.67 -6.28 5.06
CA MET A 131 5.84 -6.84 4.37
C MET A 131 6.88 -5.82 3.89
N TYR A 132 6.55 -4.53 3.84
CA TYR A 132 7.43 -3.49 3.27
C TYR A 132 8.72 -3.25 4.06
N VAL A 133 8.88 -3.84 5.25
CA VAL A 133 10.01 -3.59 6.16
C VAL A 133 11.30 -4.33 5.81
N GLN A 134 11.29 -5.17 4.77
CA GLN A 134 12.42 -6.07 4.46
C GLN A 134 13.61 -5.33 3.85
N ASP A 135 13.37 -4.57 2.78
CA ASP A 135 14.37 -3.75 2.07
C ASP A 135 13.65 -2.75 1.15
N ALA A 136 14.38 -1.74 0.67
CA ALA A 136 13.81 -0.65 -0.13
C ALA A 136 13.20 -1.12 -1.47
N ALA A 137 13.78 -2.13 -2.11
CA ALA A 137 13.28 -2.64 -3.39
C ALA A 137 11.96 -3.40 -3.18
N THR A 138 11.92 -4.27 -2.17
CA THR A 138 10.72 -4.98 -1.75
C THR A 138 9.62 -4.01 -1.31
N ALA A 139 9.97 -2.96 -0.55
CA ALA A 139 9.03 -1.92 -0.13
C ALA A 139 8.38 -1.23 -1.35
N SER A 140 9.17 -0.87 -2.36
CA SER A 140 8.66 -0.25 -3.58
C SER A 140 7.69 -1.15 -4.35
N VAL A 141 7.96 -2.47 -4.42
CA VAL A 141 7.08 -3.43 -5.09
C VAL A 141 5.74 -3.51 -4.36
N TYR A 142 5.74 -3.70 -3.04
CA TYR A 142 4.50 -3.78 -2.27
C TYR A 142 3.71 -2.47 -2.28
N LEU A 143 4.38 -1.31 -2.27
CA LEU A 143 3.73 -0.01 -2.37
C LEU A 143 2.98 0.13 -3.71
N ARG A 144 3.57 -0.34 -4.82
CA ARG A 144 2.88 -0.34 -6.13
C ARG A 144 1.70 -1.29 -6.15
N LEU A 145 1.81 -2.44 -5.49
CA LEU A 145 0.68 -3.36 -5.37
C LEU A 145 -0.45 -2.75 -4.54
N ASP A 146 -0.14 -1.99 -3.49
CA ASP A 146 -1.16 -1.27 -2.71
C ASP A 146 -1.87 -0.20 -3.57
N TYR A 147 -1.11 0.62 -4.30
CA TYR A 147 -1.68 1.58 -5.27
C TYR A 147 -2.50 0.90 -6.36
N ALA A 148 -2.06 -0.25 -6.88
CA ALA A 148 -2.83 -1.05 -7.82
C ALA A 148 -4.15 -1.54 -7.21
N GLY A 149 -4.16 -1.89 -5.91
CA GLY A 149 -5.37 -2.22 -5.17
C GLY A 149 -6.39 -1.09 -5.13
N ILE A 150 -5.94 0.15 -4.89
CA ILE A 150 -6.81 1.34 -4.93
C ILE A 150 -7.43 1.52 -6.32
N LEU A 151 -6.65 1.33 -7.39
CA LEU A 151 -7.15 1.43 -8.77
C LEU A 151 -8.19 0.33 -9.07
N VAL A 152 -7.96 -0.90 -8.62
CA VAL A 152 -8.92 -2.00 -8.72
C VAL A 152 -10.22 -1.65 -7.99
N LEU A 153 -10.15 -1.07 -6.79
CA LEU A 153 -11.32 -0.61 -6.04
C LEU A 153 -12.08 0.49 -6.80
N ILE A 154 -11.39 1.54 -7.27
CA ILE A 154 -12.00 2.64 -8.02
C ILE A 154 -12.74 2.10 -9.25
N PHE A 155 -12.08 1.25 -10.04
CA PHE A 155 -12.70 0.64 -11.21
C PHE A 155 -13.89 -0.26 -10.85
N GLY A 156 -13.71 -1.14 -9.86
CA GLY A 156 -14.75 -2.06 -9.40
C GLY A 156 -15.95 -1.39 -8.74
N GLY A 157 -15.82 -0.14 -8.27
CA GLY A 157 -16.95 0.69 -7.83
C GLY A 157 -17.59 1.51 -8.96
N ALA A 158 -16.78 2.00 -9.90
CA ALA A 158 -17.26 2.81 -11.02
C ALA A 158 -18.11 2.01 -12.00
N VAL A 159 -17.68 0.80 -12.38
CA VAL A 159 -18.40 -0.01 -13.38
C VAL A 159 -19.83 -0.37 -12.95
N PRO A 160 -20.07 -0.88 -11.72
CA PRO A 160 -21.43 -1.10 -11.19
C PRO A 160 -22.27 0.17 -11.17
N MET A 161 -21.70 1.28 -10.70
CA MET A 161 -22.38 2.56 -10.60
C MET A 161 -22.83 3.05 -11.98
N LEU A 162 -21.94 3.00 -12.98
CA LEU A 162 -22.24 3.40 -14.36
C LEU A 162 -23.27 2.47 -15.00
N HIS A 163 -23.18 1.17 -14.71
CA HIS A 163 -24.13 0.19 -15.22
C HIS A 163 -25.56 0.52 -14.76
N ILE A 164 -25.73 0.78 -13.46
CA ILE A 164 -27.04 1.12 -12.86
C ILE A 164 -27.50 2.52 -13.32
N THR A 165 -26.61 3.51 -13.35
CA THR A 165 -26.96 4.89 -13.71
C THR A 165 -27.44 5.02 -15.16
N PHE A 166 -26.80 4.30 -16.08
CA PHE A 166 -27.11 4.37 -17.51
C PHE A 166 -27.89 3.15 -18.02
N SER A 167 -28.58 2.42 -17.15
CA SER A 167 -29.35 1.22 -17.55
C SER A 167 -30.40 1.50 -18.64
N CYS A 168 -30.93 2.73 -18.70
CA CYS A 168 -31.91 3.13 -19.73
C CYS A 168 -31.28 3.67 -21.03
N SER A 169 -29.95 3.81 -21.10
CA SER A 169 -29.25 4.35 -22.27
C SER A 169 -27.97 3.56 -22.57
N PRO A 170 -28.09 2.45 -23.33
CA PRO A 170 -26.95 1.59 -23.66
C PRO A 170 -25.76 2.34 -24.32
N PRO A 171 -25.97 3.29 -25.27
CA PRO A 171 -24.85 4.01 -25.88
C PRO A 171 -24.03 4.80 -24.85
N LEU A 172 -24.69 5.45 -23.89
CA LEU A 172 -24.04 6.26 -22.88
C LEU A 172 -23.32 5.39 -21.84
N GLN A 173 -23.93 4.26 -21.48
CA GLN A 173 -23.32 3.24 -20.62
C GLN A 173 -22.02 2.71 -21.24
N THR A 174 -22.04 2.27 -22.50
CA THR A 174 -20.84 1.79 -23.21
C THR A 174 -19.76 2.86 -23.27
N PHE A 175 -20.12 4.11 -23.56
CA PHE A 175 -19.17 5.21 -23.63
C PHE A 175 -18.46 5.45 -22.28
N TYR A 176 -19.21 5.61 -21.19
CA TYR A 176 -18.61 5.91 -19.89
C TYR A 176 -17.88 4.72 -19.26
N VAL A 177 -18.37 3.49 -19.44
CA VAL A 177 -17.64 2.29 -19.00
C VAL A 177 -16.34 2.14 -19.79
N GLY A 178 -16.37 2.40 -21.10
CA GLY A 178 -15.18 2.40 -21.95
C GLY A 178 -14.15 3.45 -21.50
N LEU A 179 -14.60 4.68 -21.22
CA LEU A 179 -13.75 5.74 -20.70
C LEU A 179 -13.15 5.38 -19.34
N ALA A 180 -13.96 4.89 -18.39
CA ALA A 180 -13.49 4.46 -17.08
C ALA A 180 -12.45 3.33 -17.17
N SER A 181 -12.67 2.38 -18.08
CA SER A 181 -11.71 1.29 -18.35
C SER A 181 -10.40 1.81 -18.92
N ALA A 182 -10.44 2.74 -19.87
CA ALA A 182 -9.25 3.34 -20.47
C ALA A 182 -8.42 4.12 -19.43
N VAL A 183 -9.08 4.96 -18.62
CA VAL A 183 -8.41 5.73 -17.55
C VAL A 183 -7.82 4.82 -16.49
N SER A 184 -8.56 3.80 -16.04
CA SER A 184 -8.09 2.85 -15.03
C SER A 184 -6.90 2.03 -15.53
N CYS A 185 -6.93 1.60 -16.80
CA CYS A 185 -5.82 0.91 -17.44
C CYS A 185 -4.58 1.81 -17.54
N ALA A 186 -4.75 3.06 -17.98
CA ALA A 186 -3.66 4.02 -18.06
C ALA A 186 -3.04 4.30 -16.68
N ALA A 187 -3.86 4.47 -15.64
CA ALA A 187 -3.40 4.67 -14.27
C ALA A 187 -2.68 3.43 -13.72
N PHE A 188 -3.19 2.23 -14.03
CA PHE A 188 -2.55 0.99 -13.61
C PHE A 188 -1.17 0.84 -14.25
N VAL A 189 -1.06 1.05 -15.56
CA VAL A 189 0.23 1.05 -16.27
C VAL A 189 1.17 2.11 -15.69
N ALA A 190 0.67 3.31 -15.43
CA ALA A 190 1.45 4.40 -14.85
C ALA A 190 2.07 4.02 -13.49
N THR A 191 1.34 3.27 -12.66
CA THR A 191 1.81 2.81 -11.33
C THR A 191 3.07 1.95 -11.41
N PHE A 192 3.29 1.26 -12.54
CA PHE A 192 4.48 0.43 -12.75
C PHE A 192 5.57 1.10 -13.58
N LEU A 193 5.36 2.35 -14.03
CA LEU A 193 6.38 3.09 -14.76
C LEU A 193 7.55 3.49 -13.84
N PRO A 194 8.78 3.53 -14.36
CA PRO A 194 9.94 3.89 -13.55
C PRO A 194 9.88 5.28 -12.92
N ALA A 195 9.15 6.22 -13.52
CA ALA A 195 8.98 7.56 -12.98
C ALA A 195 8.26 7.59 -11.60
N PHE A 196 7.54 6.52 -11.26
CA PHE A 196 6.88 6.33 -9.97
C PHE A 196 7.68 5.39 -9.05
N THR A 197 8.91 5.01 -9.40
CA THR A 197 9.85 4.41 -8.45
C THR A 197 10.39 5.54 -7.57
N THR A 198 10.06 5.58 -6.29
CA THR A 198 10.80 6.40 -5.33
C THR A 198 12.22 5.85 -5.23
N SER A 199 13.19 6.69 -5.61
CA SER A 199 14.64 6.45 -5.57
C SER A 199 15.17 6.19 -4.17
#